data_AF-A0A1Z9CEM7-F1
#
_entry.id   AF-A0A1Z9CEM7-F1
#
_cell.length_a   1.000
_cell.length_b   1.000
_cell.length_c   1.000
_cell.angle_alpha   90.00
_cell.angle_beta   90.00
_cell.angle_gamma   90.00
#
_symmetry.space_group_name_H-M   'P 1'
#
loop_
_entity.id
_entity.type
_entity.pdbx_description
1 polymer ?
#
loop_
_entity_poly.entity_id
_entity_poly.type
_entity_poly.pdbx_seq_one_letter_code
_entity_poly.pdbx_strand_id
1 'polypeptide(L)' 'MGGTLPAVLNAANEIAVDAFCDGHTSFVGIAESVSVVMDRHQVNEHPSLDEILQADQWARDTARDVIGLDQAIA' A
#
# COMPACT_ATOMS: atom_id res chain seq x y z
N MET A 1 0.68 -15.89 -11.34
CA MET A 1 -0.06 -16.33 -10.14
C MET A 1 0.19 -15.28 -9.08
N GLY A 2 -0.84 -14.70 -8.50
CA GLY A 2 -0.72 -13.52 -7.62
C GLY A 2 -1.93 -12.60 -7.65
N GLY A 3 -2.84 -12.76 -8.62
CA GLY A 3 -4.09 -12.01 -8.64
C GLY A 3 -3.89 -10.50 -8.55
N THR A 4 -4.58 -9.88 -7.60
CA THR A 4 -4.45 -8.46 -7.23
C THR A 4 -3.21 -8.11 -6.41
N LEU A 5 -2.50 -9.08 -5.82
CA LEU A 5 -1.42 -8.83 -4.86
C LEU A 5 -0.23 -8.04 -5.43
N PRO A 6 0.21 -8.23 -6.69
CA PRO A 6 1.27 -7.40 -7.28
C PRO A 6 0.89 -5.92 -7.40
N ALA A 7 -0.38 -5.61 -7.70
CA ALA A 7 -0.86 -4.23 -7.76
C ALA A 7 -0.85 -3.59 -6.37
N VAL A 8 -1.30 -4.33 -5.35
CA VAL A 8 -1.24 -3.91 -3.94
C VAL A 8 0.19 -3.65 -3.48
N LEU A 9 1.12 -4.56 -3.79
CA LEU A 9 2.54 -4.38 -3.46
C LEU A 9 3.10 -3.11 -4.10
N ASN A 10 2.86 -2.90 -5.40
CA ASN A 10 3.40 -1.75 -6.11
C ASN A 10 2.84 -0.43 -5.55
N ALA A 11 1.51 -0.36 -5.38
CA ALA A 11 0.82 0.78 -4.83
C ALA A 11 1.28 1.15 -3.40
N ALA A 12 1.40 0.15 -2.53
CA ALA A 12 1.88 0.35 -1.17
C ALA A 12 3.35 0.83 -1.15
N ASN A 13 4.19 0.27 -2.02
CA ASN A 13 5.59 0.66 -2.12
C ASN A 13 5.76 2.10 -2.60
N GLU A 14 4.97 2.56 -3.56
CA GLU A 14 5.00 3.95 -4.03
C GLU A 14 4.70 4.93 -2.88
N ILE A 15 3.62 4.71 -2.13
CA ILE A 15 3.29 5.56 -0.97
C ILE A 15 4.36 5.51 0.12
N ALA A 16 4.91 4.33 0.39
CA ALA A 16 5.92 4.15 1.43
C ALA A 16 7.28 4.79 1.06
N VAL A 17 7.67 4.73 -0.22
CA VAL A 17 8.89 5.40 -0.72
C VAL A 17 8.71 6.91 -0.72
N ASP A 18 7.56 7.43 -1.14
CA ASP A 18 7.26 8.86 -1.09
C ASP A 18 7.32 9.37 0.36
N ALA A 19 6.70 8.64 1.30
CA ALA A 19 6.77 8.94 2.72
C ALA A 19 8.21 8.93 3.27
N PHE A 20 9.07 8.03 2.77
CA PHE A 20 10.48 7.99 3.15
C PHE A 20 11.23 9.21 2.62
N CYS A 21 11.02 9.58 1.36
CA CYS A 21 11.62 10.77 0.75
C CYS A 21 11.21 12.05 1.49
N ASP A 22 9.98 12.12 2.00
CA ASP A 22 9.46 13.25 2.76
C ASP A 22 9.81 13.19 4.27
N GLY A 23 10.51 12.15 4.73
CA GLY A 23 10.95 12.01 6.11
C GLY A 23 9.87 11.53 7.10
N HIS A 24 8.75 10.99 6.61
CA HIS A 24 7.65 10.45 7.42
C HIS A 24 7.86 8.99 7.85
N THR A 25 8.70 8.23 7.15
CA THR A 25 9.06 6.85 7.54
C THR A 25 10.55 6.58 7.38
N SER A 26 11.03 5.49 7.98
CA SER A 26 12.43 5.05 7.84
C SER A 26 12.61 4.12 6.64
N PHE A 27 13.85 3.87 6.22
CA PHE A 27 14.14 2.93 5.13
C PHE A 27 13.60 1.51 5.43
N VAL A 28 13.69 1.06 6.68
CA VAL A 28 13.11 -0.24 7.11
C VAL A 28 11.58 -0.16 7.14
N GLY A 29 11.05 1.00 7.54
CA GLY A 29 9.60 1.28 7.59
C GLY A 29 8.91 1.15 6.22
N ILE A 30 9.63 1.29 5.10
CA ILE A 30 9.10 1.03 3.76
C ILE A 30 8.62 -0.43 3.67
N ALA A 31 9.52 -1.38 3.93
CA ALA A 31 9.23 -2.80 3.81
C ALA A 31 8.17 -3.25 4.83
N GLU A 32 8.23 -2.73 6.06
CA GLU A 32 7.25 -3.02 7.11
C GLU A 32 5.84 -2.55 6.69
N SER A 33 5.71 -1.33 6.17
CA SER A 33 4.42 -0.79 5.73
C SER A 33 3.85 -1.58 4.56
N VAL A 34 4.68 -1.90 3.57
CA VAL A 34 4.26 -2.73 2.42
C VAL A 34 3.79 -4.10 2.87
N SER A 35 4.53 -4.77 3.76
CA SER A 35 4.13 -6.08 4.32
C SER A 35 2.77 -5.99 5.00
N VAL A 36 2.55 -4.98 5.85
CA VAL A 36 1.28 -4.80 6.55
C VAL A 36 0.12 -4.59 5.57
N VAL A 37 0.31 -3.79 4.52
CA VAL A 37 -0.74 -3.55 3.51
C VAL A 37 -1.04 -4.84 2.74
N MET A 38 -0.01 -5.59 2.33
CA MET A 38 -0.18 -6.87 1.65
C MET A 38 -0.90 -7.90 2.54
N ASP A 39 -0.56 -7.99 3.82
CA ASP A 39 -1.19 -8.92 4.78
C ASP A 39 -2.66 -8.59 5.04
N ARG A 40 -3.06 -7.32 4.91
CA ARG A 40 -4.46 -6.88 5.03
C ARG A 40 -5.30 -7.15 3.78
N HIS A 41 -4.67 -7.38 2.63
CA HIS A 41 -5.38 -7.48 1.36
C HIS A 41 -6.04 -8.85 1.18
N GLN A 42 -7.30 -8.87 0.78
CA GLN A 42 -7.94 -10.10 0.32
C GLN A 42 -7.64 -10.30 -1.17
N VAL A 43 -6.77 -11.27 -1.47
CA VAL A 43 -6.34 -11.55 -2.85
C VAL A 43 -7.52 -12.06 -3.69
N ASN A 44 -7.80 -11.37 -4.81
CA ASN A 44 -8.61 -11.92 -5.89
C ASN A 44 -7.64 -12.51 -6.93
N GLU A 45 -7.68 -13.84 -7.11
CA GLU A 45 -6.78 -14.58 -8.01
C GLU A 45 -7.07 -14.35 -9.51
N HIS A 46 -8.28 -13.93 -9.86
CA HIS A 46 -8.73 -13.75 -11.24
C HIS A 46 -9.44 -12.41 -11.43
N PRO A 47 -8.74 -11.28 -11.19
CA PRO A 47 -9.37 -9.98 -11.24
C PRO A 47 -9.57 -9.52 -12.69
N SER A 48 -10.65 -8.79 -12.90
CA SER A 48 -10.82 -7.87 -14.01
C SER A 48 -9.88 -6.66 -13.88
N LEU A 49 -9.77 -5.87 -14.94
CA LEU A 49 -9.00 -4.62 -14.89
C LEU A 49 -9.52 -3.67 -13.80
N ASP A 50 -10.83 -3.52 -13.67
CA ASP A 50 -11.44 -2.64 -12.69
C ASP A 50 -11.12 -3.08 -11.25
N GLU A 51 -11.09 -4.39 -10.99
CA GLU A 51 -10.70 -4.94 -9.69
C GLU A 51 -9.20 -4.75 -9.38
N ILE A 52 -8.34 -4.77 -10.41
CA ILE A 52 -6.91 -4.42 -10.25
C ILE A 52 -6.77 -2.94 -9.85
N LEU A 53 -7.49 -2.04 -10.52
CA LEU A 53 -7.47 -0.61 -10.23
C LEU A 53 -8.04 -0.29 -8.83
N GLN A 54 -9.10 -1.00 -8.43
CA GLN A 54 -9.65 -0.89 -7.07
C GLN A 54 -8.66 -1.39 -6.01
N ALA A 55 -7.95 -2.49 -6.27
CA ALA A 55 -6.92 -3.01 -5.38
C ALA A 55 -5.72 -2.04 -5.25
N ASP A 56 -5.29 -1.41 -6.34
CA ASP A 56 -4.27 -0.36 -6.32
C ASP A 56 -4.72 0.83 -5.43
N GLN A 57 -5.91 1.39 -5.70
CA GLN A 57 -6.43 2.52 -4.92
C GLN A 57 -6.57 2.18 -3.44
N TRP A 58 -7.15 1.01 -3.12
CA TRP A 58 -7.27 0.53 -1.74
C TRP A 58 -5.92 0.41 -1.04
N ALA A 59 -4.89 -0.09 -1.74
CA ALA A 59 -3.55 -0.24 -1.18
C ALA A 59 -2.88 1.11 -0.92
N ARG A 60 -3.11 2.11 -1.77
CA ARG A 60 -2.61 3.47 -1.54
C ARG A 60 -3.20 4.08 -0.28
N ASP A 61 -4.52 3.97 -0.13
CA ASP A 61 -5.23 4.54 1.03
C ASP A 61 -4.82 3.81 2.32
N THR A 62 -4.75 2.47 2.26
CA THR A 62 -4.30 1.66 3.40
C THR A 62 -2.84 1.95 3.77
N ALA A 63 -1.96 2.21 2.80
CA ALA A 63 -0.57 2.56 3.06
C ALA A 63 -0.45 3.92 3.78
N ARG A 64 -1.25 4.92 3.38
CA ARG A 64 -1.31 6.23 4.06
C ARG A 64 -1.76 6.07 5.52
N ASP A 65 -2.78 5.26 5.75
CA ASP A 65 -3.27 4.94 7.10
C ASP A 65 -2.21 4.22 7.95
N VAL A 66 -1.52 3.22 7.38
CA VAL A 66 -0.48 2.45 8.09
C VAL A 66 0.70 3.33 8.49
N ILE A 67 1.10 4.26 7.62
CA ILE A 67 2.21 5.19 7.87
C ILE A 67 1.77 6.36 8.78
N GLY A 68 0.47 6.67 8.82
CA GLY A 68 -0.09 7.78 9.60
C GLY A 68 -0.03 9.12 8.88
N LEU A 69 -0.03 9.14 7.55
CA LEU A 69 0.05 10.37 6.74
C LEU A 69 -1.23 11.22 6.82
N ASP A 70 -2.38 10.60 7.08
CA ASP A 70 -3.68 11.30 7.17
C ASP A 70 -4.03 11.76 8.60
N GLN A 71 -3.13 11.57 9.57
CA GLN A 71 -3.26 12.06 10.95
C GLN A 71 -2.69 13.48 11.05
N ALA A 72 -3.44 14.47 10.56
CA ALA A 72 -3.19 15.87 10.91
C ALA A 72 -3.46 16.08 12.41
N ILE A 73 -2.48 16.67 13.10
CA ILE A 73 -2.49 17.02 14.52
C ILE A 73 -3.82 17.67 14.92
N ALA A 74 -4.51 17.07 15.89
CA ALA A 74 -5.55 17.72 16.70
C ALA A 74 -4.93 18.58 17.80
#